data_AF-A0A8S2FVD9-F1
#
_entry.id   AF-A0A8S2FVD9-F1
#
_cell.length_a   1.000
_cell.length_b   1.000
_cell.length_c   1.000
_cell.angle_alpha   90.00
_cell.angle_beta   90.00
_cell.angle_gamma   90.00
#
_symmetry.space_group_name_H-M   'P 1'
#
loop_
_entity.id
_entity.type
_entity.pdbx_description
1 polymer ?
#
loop_
_entity_poly.entity_id
_entity_poly.type
_entity_poly.pdbx_seq_one_letter_code
_entity_poly.pdbx_strand_id
1 'polypeptide(L)'
;INAQELTITSLYKENTSLKAQLAKLGQRREDRGDDEEPHNEDENSICDHFLTEQLEKVSLQGEQSLIAQMSLLMDDDCNQQLAIDYSSSMLTNSNMYRIKAKKIRVDSASNALYQSARSSLQGQKNETLLFYSGHSDHLDVVADAGFTSEDFVYGNFGKGLYFNSNICDCLVKNIGEIQKVLLCKVALGKIDEIMINSTNKISSTRKTGFDSVKILSTKNSNSANSFKSEHVIFSAHLAIPLFLLTFQPAN
;
A
#
# COMPACT_ATOMS: atom_id res chain seq x y z
N ILE A 1 -0.47 6.18 -29.50
CA ILE A 1 -0.63 5.29 -28.34
C ILE A 1 0.19 4.04 -28.63
N ASN A 2 1.30 3.89 -27.92
CA ASN A 2 2.28 2.84 -28.16
C ASN A 2 1.71 1.47 -27.73
N ALA A 3 2.09 0.38 -28.37
CA ALA A 3 1.58 -0.96 -28.04
C ALA A 3 1.85 -1.34 -26.57
N GLN A 4 2.93 -0.82 -25.98
CA GLN A 4 3.24 -0.98 -24.56
C GLN A 4 2.23 -0.26 -23.66
N GLU A 5 1.76 0.95 -24.01
CA GLU A 5 0.75 1.69 -23.22
C GLU A 5 -0.58 0.93 -23.14
N LEU A 6 -1.00 0.28 -24.25
CA LEU A 6 -2.22 -0.51 -24.28
C LEU A 6 -2.14 -1.76 -23.40
N THR A 7 -1.00 -2.45 -23.37
CA THR A 7 -0.77 -3.60 -22.48
C THR A 7 -0.78 -3.17 -21.01
N ILE A 8 -0.23 -2.00 -20.72
CA ILE A 8 -0.12 -1.44 -19.38
C ILE A 8 -1.49 -1.06 -18.82
N THR A 9 -2.29 -0.26 -19.55
CA THR A 9 -3.67 0.08 -19.14
C THR A 9 -4.54 -1.17 -18.96
N SER A 10 -4.31 -2.21 -19.76
CA SER A 10 -5.00 -3.50 -19.63
C SER A 10 -4.65 -4.20 -18.31
N LEU A 11 -3.35 -4.29 -17.97
CA LEU A 11 -2.88 -4.90 -16.72
C LEU A 11 -3.39 -4.16 -15.48
N TYR A 12 -3.50 -2.82 -15.52
CA TYR A 12 -4.13 -2.08 -14.41
C TYR A 12 -5.59 -2.41 -14.23
N LYS A 13 -6.36 -2.35 -15.32
CA LYS A 13 -7.79 -2.66 -15.28
C LYS A 13 -8.01 -4.08 -14.76
N GLU A 14 -7.16 -5.00 -15.16
CA GLU A 14 -7.16 -6.38 -14.67
C GLU A 14 -6.85 -6.44 -13.18
N ASN A 15 -5.79 -5.79 -12.71
CA ASN A 15 -5.39 -5.81 -11.29
C ASN A 15 -6.45 -5.12 -10.39
N THR A 16 -6.98 -3.97 -10.79
CA THR A 16 -8.10 -3.31 -10.09
C THR A 16 -9.35 -4.18 -10.08
N SER A 17 -9.66 -4.86 -11.19
CA SER A 17 -10.77 -5.82 -11.27
C SER A 17 -10.56 -7.00 -10.32
N LEU A 18 -9.36 -7.57 -10.26
CA LEU A 18 -9.02 -8.67 -9.36
C LEU A 18 -9.10 -8.26 -7.89
N LYS A 19 -8.61 -7.07 -7.53
CA LYS A 19 -8.75 -6.52 -6.17
C LYS A 19 -10.23 -6.32 -5.80
N ALA A 20 -11.05 -5.85 -6.74
CA ALA A 20 -12.50 -5.73 -6.52
C ALA A 20 -13.19 -7.10 -6.39
N GLN A 21 -12.75 -8.12 -7.13
CA GLN A 21 -13.27 -9.50 -6.99
C GLN A 21 -12.89 -10.12 -5.65
N LEU A 22 -11.64 -9.95 -5.20
CA LEU A 22 -11.20 -10.35 -3.86
C LEU A 22 -12.03 -9.69 -2.76
N ALA A 23 -12.30 -8.38 -2.89
CA ALA A 23 -13.14 -7.66 -1.94
C ALA A 23 -14.58 -8.21 -1.87
N LYS A 24 -15.18 -8.58 -3.02
CA LYS A 24 -16.51 -9.18 -3.11
C LYS A 24 -16.57 -10.60 -2.55
N LEU A 25 -15.53 -11.41 -2.78
CA LEU A 25 -15.43 -12.76 -2.21
C LEU A 25 -15.32 -12.70 -0.68
N GLY A 26 -14.58 -11.72 -0.15
CA GLY A 26 -14.55 -11.43 1.28
C GLY A 26 -15.94 -11.12 1.85
N GLN A 27 -16.72 -10.26 1.19
CA GLN A 27 -18.08 -9.91 1.62
C GLN A 27 -19.05 -11.11 1.62
N ARG A 28 -18.96 -11.99 0.62
CA ARG A 28 -19.82 -13.20 0.55
C ARG A 28 -19.61 -14.17 1.71
N ARG A 29 -18.44 -14.16 2.35
CA ARG A 29 -18.17 -14.98 3.55
C ARG A 29 -18.83 -14.41 4.81
N GLU A 30 -19.06 -13.10 4.86
CA GLU A 30 -19.65 -12.42 6.02
C GLU A 30 -21.19 -12.45 6.01
N ASP A 31 -21.82 -12.52 4.83
CA ASP A 31 -23.29 -12.59 4.68
C ASP A 31 -23.88 -14.00 4.89
N ARG A 32 -23.05 -15.06 4.95
CA ARG A 32 -23.50 -16.42 5.33
C ARG A 32 -23.55 -16.52 6.85
N GLY A 33 -24.50 -15.84 7.46
CA GLY A 33 -24.84 -15.99 8.87
C GLY A 33 -25.46 -17.37 9.14
N ASP A 34 -24.79 -18.15 9.99
CA ASP A 34 -25.21 -19.09 11.05
C ASP A 34 -26.49 -19.96 10.97
N ASP A 35 -27.25 -20.01 9.87
CA ASP A 35 -28.54 -20.75 9.83
C ASP A 35 -28.58 -21.97 8.87
N GLU A 36 -27.47 -22.42 8.27
CA GLU A 36 -27.48 -23.61 7.39
C GLU A 36 -26.91 -24.87 8.08
N GLU A 37 -27.74 -25.92 8.11
CA GLU A 37 -27.44 -27.27 8.58
C GLU A 37 -26.18 -27.88 7.90
N PRO A 38 -25.43 -28.75 8.60
CA PRO A 38 -24.14 -29.25 8.13
C PRO A 38 -24.32 -30.29 7.03
N HIS A 39 -24.40 -29.85 5.77
CA HIS A 39 -24.28 -30.71 4.60
C HIS A 39 -23.06 -30.30 3.77
N ASN A 40 -22.00 -31.11 3.88
CA ASN A 40 -20.81 -31.16 3.02
C ASN A 40 -20.00 -29.85 2.89
N GLU A 41 -19.33 -29.46 3.98
CA GLU A 41 -18.48 -28.25 4.03
C GLU A 41 -17.07 -28.43 3.42
N ASP A 42 -16.63 -29.66 3.14
CA ASP A 42 -15.22 -29.90 2.83
C ASP A 42 -14.81 -29.56 1.37
N GLU A 43 -15.71 -29.67 0.38
CA GLU A 43 -15.34 -29.43 -1.02
C GLU A 43 -15.40 -27.95 -1.42
N ASN A 44 -16.33 -27.16 -0.85
CA ASN A 44 -16.44 -25.73 -1.15
C ASN A 44 -15.34 -24.89 -0.48
N SER A 45 -14.89 -25.27 0.72
CA SER A 45 -13.85 -24.55 1.47
C SER A 45 -12.47 -24.61 0.78
N ILE A 46 -12.13 -25.76 0.20
CA ILE A 46 -10.85 -25.98 -0.49
C ILE A 46 -10.77 -25.18 -1.80
N CYS A 47 -11.86 -25.17 -2.59
CA CYS A 47 -11.94 -24.37 -3.81
C CYS A 47 -11.77 -22.87 -3.53
N ASP A 48 -12.45 -22.36 -2.49
CA ASP A 48 -12.40 -20.95 -2.13
C ASP A 48 -11.02 -20.51 -1.59
N HIS A 49 -10.33 -21.37 -0.84
CA HIS A 49 -8.98 -21.09 -0.36
C HIS A 49 -7.98 -21.03 -1.53
N PHE A 50 -8.04 -22.01 -2.44
CA PHE A 50 -7.20 -22.03 -3.64
C PHE A 50 -7.43 -20.81 -4.53
N LEU A 51 -8.69 -20.43 -4.77
CA LEU A 51 -9.04 -19.23 -5.53
C LEU A 51 -8.49 -17.95 -4.87
N THR A 52 -8.58 -17.84 -3.54
CA THR A 52 -8.05 -16.68 -2.80
C THR A 52 -6.53 -16.60 -2.95
N GLU A 53 -5.82 -17.73 -2.78
CA GLU A 53 -4.36 -17.78 -2.89
C GLU A 53 -3.88 -17.47 -4.33
N GLN A 54 -4.58 -17.97 -5.35
CA GLN A 54 -4.27 -17.66 -6.75
C GLN A 54 -4.49 -16.19 -7.08
N LEU A 55 -5.59 -15.60 -6.61
CA LEU A 55 -5.90 -14.19 -6.80
C LEU A 55 -4.88 -13.28 -6.10
N GLU A 56 -4.43 -13.64 -4.89
CA GLU A 56 -3.35 -12.92 -4.19
C GLU A 56 -2.03 -13.00 -4.95
N LYS A 57 -1.67 -14.17 -5.47
CA LYS A 57 -0.45 -14.33 -6.30
C LYS A 57 -0.50 -13.45 -7.55
N VAL A 58 -1.63 -13.40 -8.26
CA VAL A 58 -1.79 -12.57 -9.45
C VAL A 58 -1.74 -11.08 -9.09
N SER A 59 -2.41 -10.67 -7.99
CA SER A 59 -2.34 -9.29 -7.49
C SER A 59 -0.90 -8.87 -7.17
N LEU A 60 -0.16 -9.73 -6.47
CA LEU A 60 1.25 -9.51 -6.13
C LEU A 60 2.14 -9.42 -7.38
N GLN A 61 1.97 -10.31 -8.35
CA GLN A 61 2.72 -10.26 -9.61
C GLN A 61 2.45 -8.97 -10.40
N GLY A 62 1.18 -8.54 -10.47
CA GLY A 62 0.82 -7.28 -11.11
C GLY A 62 1.45 -6.08 -10.40
N GLU A 63 1.54 -6.10 -9.07
CA GLU A 63 2.17 -5.04 -8.29
C GLU A 63 3.71 -5.04 -8.43
N GLN A 64 4.34 -6.20 -8.51
CA GLN A 64 5.78 -6.30 -8.80
C GLN A 64 6.12 -5.75 -10.20
N SER A 65 5.29 -6.08 -11.20
CA SER A 65 5.43 -5.53 -12.56
C SER A 65 5.28 -4.01 -12.56
N LEU A 66 4.32 -3.49 -11.79
CA LEU A 66 4.10 -2.06 -11.60
C LEU A 66 5.31 -1.36 -10.98
N ILE A 67 5.82 -1.90 -9.87
CA ILE A 67 7.00 -1.38 -9.18
C ILE A 67 8.21 -1.33 -10.11
N ALA A 68 8.43 -2.40 -10.87
CA ALA A 68 9.51 -2.46 -11.83
C ALA A 68 9.38 -1.34 -12.87
N GLN A 69 8.19 -1.14 -13.43
CA GLN A 69 7.95 -0.09 -14.43
C GLN A 69 8.16 1.32 -13.86
N MET A 70 7.61 1.61 -12.68
CA MET A 70 7.76 2.89 -12.00
C MET A 70 9.21 3.17 -11.56
N SER A 71 9.98 2.12 -11.29
CA SER A 71 11.39 2.22 -10.92
C SER A 71 12.32 2.32 -12.14
N LEU A 72 11.86 1.92 -13.33
CA LEU A 72 12.66 1.93 -14.55
C LEU A 72 12.72 3.34 -15.17
N LEU A 73 13.77 3.57 -15.97
CA LEU A 73 14.02 4.78 -16.75
C LEU A 73 13.07 4.94 -17.95
N MET A 74 11.78 4.62 -17.78
CA MET A 74 10.75 5.11 -18.69
C MET A 74 10.74 6.64 -18.67
N ASP A 75 10.28 7.26 -19.76
CA ASP A 75 10.09 8.71 -19.86
C ASP A 75 9.38 9.24 -18.60
N ASP A 76 9.85 10.37 -18.09
CA ASP A 76 9.39 10.94 -16.82
C ASP A 76 7.90 11.25 -16.88
N ASP A 77 7.37 11.61 -18.05
CA ASP A 77 5.95 11.89 -18.29
C ASP A 77 5.08 10.62 -18.20
N CYS A 78 5.54 9.51 -18.80
CA CYS A 78 4.82 8.23 -18.76
C CYS A 78 4.74 7.70 -17.33
N ASN A 79 5.85 7.78 -16.59
CA ASN A 79 5.92 7.41 -15.18
C ASN A 79 4.99 8.24 -14.28
N GLN A 80 4.89 9.55 -14.55
CA GLN A 80 3.99 10.43 -13.81
C GLN A 80 2.52 10.09 -14.07
N GLN A 81 2.13 9.86 -15.33
CA GLN A 81 0.78 9.45 -15.66
C GLN A 81 0.42 8.12 -15.00
N LEU A 82 1.38 7.18 -14.96
CA LEU A 82 1.25 5.90 -14.27
C LEU A 82 0.93 6.05 -12.79
N ALA A 83 1.64 6.95 -12.11
CA ALA A 83 1.42 7.25 -10.70
C ALA A 83 0.06 7.92 -10.46
N ILE A 84 -0.37 8.79 -11.38
CA ILE A 84 -1.70 9.41 -11.36
C ILE A 84 -2.79 8.36 -11.53
N ASP A 85 -2.67 7.46 -12.51
CA ASP A 85 -3.66 6.42 -12.79
C ASP A 85 -3.78 5.44 -11.63
N TYR A 86 -2.65 4.99 -11.09
CA TYR A 86 -2.61 4.14 -9.90
C TYR A 86 -3.33 4.81 -8.72
N SER A 87 -2.99 6.06 -8.42
CA SER A 87 -3.59 6.81 -7.30
C SER A 87 -5.09 7.07 -7.52
N SER A 88 -5.48 7.42 -8.75
CA SER A 88 -6.88 7.66 -9.13
C SER A 88 -7.73 6.41 -9.00
N SER A 89 -7.17 5.24 -9.34
CA SER A 89 -7.87 3.95 -9.22
C SER A 89 -8.21 3.57 -7.77
N MET A 90 -7.47 4.11 -6.81
CA MET A 90 -7.66 3.88 -5.37
C MET A 90 -8.60 4.90 -4.73
N LEU A 91 -8.97 5.98 -5.43
CA LEU A 91 -9.94 6.95 -4.96
C LEU A 91 -11.36 6.46 -5.25
N THR A 92 -12.20 6.41 -4.23
CA THR A 92 -13.64 6.10 -4.38
C THR A 92 -14.38 7.18 -5.18
N ASN A 93 -13.90 8.44 -5.12
CA ASN A 93 -14.41 9.58 -5.88
C ASN A 93 -13.26 10.33 -6.57
N SER A 94 -12.70 9.74 -7.63
CA SER A 94 -11.59 10.34 -8.39
C SER A 94 -11.88 11.75 -8.91
N ASN A 95 -13.15 12.07 -9.18
CA ASN A 95 -13.57 13.40 -9.67
C ASN A 95 -13.43 14.54 -8.65
N MET A 96 -13.18 14.23 -7.36
CA MET A 96 -13.03 15.26 -6.33
C MET A 96 -11.67 15.97 -6.36
N TYR A 97 -10.65 15.36 -6.97
CA TYR A 97 -9.29 15.88 -6.93
C TYR A 97 -8.66 15.92 -8.30
N ARG A 98 -7.96 17.03 -8.59
CA ARG A 98 -6.94 17.08 -9.64
C ARG A 98 -5.62 16.59 -9.03
N ILE A 99 -5.05 15.55 -9.63
CA ILE A 99 -3.80 14.94 -9.16
C ILE A 99 -2.65 15.39 -10.07
N LYS A 100 -1.55 15.81 -9.48
CA LYS A 100 -0.26 15.99 -10.16
C LYS A 100 0.76 15.04 -9.54
N ALA A 101 1.57 14.40 -10.36
CA ALA A 101 2.68 13.59 -9.89
C ALA A 101 4.00 14.26 -10.31
N LYS A 102 4.95 14.35 -9.37
CA LYS A 102 6.34 14.68 -9.65
C LYS A 102 7.18 13.43 -9.39
N LYS A 103 7.85 12.92 -10.41
CA LYS A 103 8.79 11.80 -10.25
C LYS A 103 9.98 12.25 -9.41
N ILE A 104 10.37 11.41 -8.48
CA ILE A 104 11.49 11.65 -7.57
C ILE A 104 12.74 11.01 -8.15
N ARG A 105 13.83 11.79 -8.19
CA ARG A 105 15.13 11.29 -8.63
C ARG A 105 15.86 10.68 -7.44
N VAL A 106 15.82 9.36 -7.36
CA VAL A 106 16.53 8.61 -6.34
C VAL A 106 18.00 8.55 -6.75
N ASP A 107 18.88 9.11 -5.92
CA ASP A 107 20.32 9.06 -6.20
C ASP A 107 20.88 7.63 -6.02
N SER A 108 22.09 7.42 -6.56
CA SER A 108 22.73 6.10 -6.51
C SER A 108 23.03 5.64 -5.08
N ALA A 109 23.30 6.57 -4.16
CA ALA A 109 23.63 6.27 -2.78
C ALA A 109 22.42 5.75 -2.01
N SER A 110 21.28 6.44 -2.11
CA SER A 110 19.99 6.07 -1.52
C SER A 110 19.51 4.73 -2.09
N ASN A 111 19.64 4.53 -3.40
CA ASN A 111 19.31 3.25 -4.01
C ASN A 111 20.24 2.12 -3.51
N ALA A 112 21.55 2.38 -3.35
CA ALA A 112 22.47 1.38 -2.81
C ALA A 112 22.14 1.01 -1.35
N LEU A 113 21.82 2.00 -0.51
CA LEU A 113 21.37 1.77 0.86
C LEU A 113 20.10 0.93 0.90
N TYR A 114 19.14 1.22 0.02
CA TYR A 114 17.93 0.42 -0.11
C TYR A 114 18.22 -1.02 -0.53
N GLN A 115 19.04 -1.23 -1.56
CA GLN A 115 19.37 -2.59 -2.01
C GLN A 115 20.12 -3.37 -0.94
N SER A 116 20.99 -2.70 -0.18
CA SER A 116 21.69 -3.30 0.96
C SER A 116 20.70 -3.70 2.05
N ALA A 117 19.84 -2.78 2.49
CA ALA A 117 18.84 -3.03 3.54
C ALA A 117 17.87 -4.16 3.13
N ARG A 118 17.37 -4.10 1.89
CA ARG A 118 16.51 -5.14 1.30
C ARG A 118 17.20 -6.50 1.24
N SER A 119 18.51 -6.53 1.00
CA SER A 119 19.27 -7.79 0.94
C SER A 119 19.46 -8.43 2.32
N SER A 120 19.40 -7.64 3.39
CA SER A 120 19.47 -8.09 4.78
C SER A 120 18.13 -8.55 5.36
N LEU A 121 17.01 -8.34 4.66
CA LEU A 121 15.69 -8.78 5.11
C LEU A 121 15.60 -10.29 5.26
N GLN A 122 14.81 -10.74 6.24
CA GLN A 122 14.52 -12.14 6.43
C GLN A 122 13.33 -12.57 5.56
N GLY A 123 13.38 -13.79 5.03
CA GLY A 123 12.28 -14.35 4.24
C GLY A 123 12.14 -13.75 2.84
N GLN A 124 10.90 -13.64 2.37
CA GLN A 124 10.61 -13.13 1.03
C GLN A 124 10.86 -11.61 0.99
N LYS A 125 11.59 -11.17 -0.05
CA LYS A 125 11.92 -9.76 -0.29
C LYS A 125 10.75 -9.04 -0.96
N ASN A 126 9.57 -9.13 -0.35
CA ASN A 126 8.34 -8.58 -0.88
C ASN A 126 8.43 -7.05 -0.92
N GLU A 127 8.32 -6.52 -2.13
CA GLU A 127 8.21 -5.08 -2.40
C GLU A 127 6.75 -4.73 -2.70
N THR A 128 6.29 -3.59 -2.21
CA THR A 128 4.93 -3.09 -2.42
C THR A 128 4.95 -1.58 -2.62
N LEU A 129 3.90 -1.04 -3.21
CA LEU A 129 3.66 0.40 -3.28
C LEU A 129 2.76 0.83 -2.13
N LEU A 130 3.25 1.78 -1.34
CA LEU A 130 2.51 2.33 -0.21
C LEU A 130 2.57 3.86 -0.19
N PHE A 131 1.57 4.45 0.44
CA PHE A 131 1.42 5.90 0.57
C PHE A 131 1.89 6.38 1.93
N TYR A 132 2.70 7.44 1.93
CA TYR A 132 3.18 8.10 3.13
C TYR A 132 2.66 9.55 3.20
N SER A 133 1.95 9.85 4.28
CA SER A 133 1.43 11.18 4.61
C SER A 133 2.10 11.73 5.87
N GLY A 134 3.28 12.32 5.68
CA GLY A 134 3.98 13.14 6.67
C GLY A 134 3.49 14.59 6.68
N HIS A 135 4.20 15.46 7.41
CA HIS A 135 3.96 16.91 7.33
C HIS A 135 4.29 17.44 5.92
N SER A 136 3.38 18.20 5.32
CA SER A 136 3.50 18.68 3.92
C SER A 136 4.87 19.27 3.58
N ASP A 137 5.39 20.14 4.43
CA ASP A 137 6.67 20.84 4.21
C ASP A 137 7.88 19.89 4.30
N HIS A 138 7.74 18.80 5.06
CA HIS A 138 8.77 17.79 5.23
C HIS A 138 8.77 16.76 4.09
N LEU A 139 7.65 16.61 3.37
CA LEU A 139 7.56 15.68 2.25
C LEU A 139 8.46 16.07 1.07
N ASP A 140 8.70 17.36 0.86
CA ASP A 140 9.65 17.81 -0.16
C ASP A 140 11.09 17.43 0.24
N VAL A 141 11.44 17.53 1.53
CA VAL A 141 12.76 17.13 2.04
C VAL A 141 12.97 15.62 1.88
N VAL A 142 11.97 14.82 2.27
CA VAL A 142 12.01 13.36 2.08
C VAL A 142 12.05 12.99 0.59
N ALA A 143 11.35 13.75 -0.26
CA ALA A 143 11.41 13.54 -1.70
C ALA A 143 12.81 13.77 -2.27
N ASP A 144 13.53 14.78 -1.77
CA ASP A 144 14.85 15.12 -2.30
C ASP A 144 15.98 14.28 -1.68
N ALA A 145 15.89 13.92 -0.40
CA ALA A 145 16.96 13.25 0.35
C ALA A 145 16.68 11.78 0.71
N GLY A 146 15.45 11.30 0.46
CA GLY A 146 15.00 9.99 0.95
C GLY A 146 14.65 10.00 2.44
N PHE A 147 14.25 8.83 2.94
CA PHE A 147 13.90 8.65 4.35
C PHE A 147 15.12 8.48 5.24
N THR A 148 15.03 9.02 6.46
CA THR A 148 15.99 8.88 7.55
C THR A 148 15.31 8.41 8.84
N SER A 149 16.09 8.09 9.87
CA SER A 149 15.55 7.75 11.20
C SER A 149 14.90 8.94 11.92
N GLU A 150 15.12 10.17 11.45
CA GLU A 150 14.47 11.38 11.99
C GLU A 150 12.99 11.43 11.57
N ASP A 151 12.64 10.80 10.45
CA ASP A 151 11.27 10.71 9.94
C ASP A 151 10.41 9.69 10.71
N PHE A 152 11.03 8.96 11.64
CA PHE A 152 10.33 7.96 12.43
C PHE A 152 9.42 8.62 13.46
N VAL A 153 8.16 8.21 13.45
CA VAL A 153 7.16 8.66 14.42
C VAL A 153 6.85 7.56 15.43
N TYR A 154 6.49 7.95 16.65
CA TYR A 154 5.96 7.02 17.63
C TYR A 154 4.47 6.79 17.36
N GLY A 155 4.12 5.55 17.05
CA GLY A 155 2.73 5.12 16.97
C GLY A 155 2.49 3.87 17.81
N ASN A 156 1.33 3.25 17.60
CA ASN A 156 0.86 2.12 18.40
C ASN A 156 1.74 0.86 18.25
N PHE A 157 2.55 0.79 17.19
CA PHE A 157 3.45 -0.32 16.90
C PHE A 157 4.92 0.10 17.08
N GLY A 158 5.17 1.15 17.85
CA GLY A 158 6.51 1.66 18.18
C GLY A 158 7.00 2.78 17.27
N LYS A 159 8.30 3.06 17.36
CA LYS A 159 8.96 4.09 16.56
C LYS A 159 9.31 3.52 15.19
N GLY A 160 8.79 4.11 14.12
CA GLY A 160 9.04 3.66 12.74
C GLY A 160 8.39 4.56 11.70
N LEU A 161 8.43 4.13 10.44
CA LEU A 161 7.72 4.77 9.34
C LEU A 161 6.38 4.09 9.13
N TYR A 162 5.31 4.89 9.08
CA TYR A 162 3.93 4.44 9.00
C TYR A 162 3.37 4.75 7.61
N PHE A 163 2.86 3.73 6.94
CA PHE A 163 2.35 3.80 5.58
C PHE A 163 0.91 3.28 5.48
N ASN A 164 0.20 3.70 4.45
CA ASN A 164 -1.17 3.28 4.13
C ASN A 164 -1.16 2.60 2.75
N SER A 165 -1.93 1.52 2.57
CA SER A 165 -2.11 0.91 1.24
C SER A 165 -3.17 1.67 0.43
N ASN A 166 -4.06 2.39 1.11
CA ASN A 166 -5.08 3.22 0.48
C ASN A 166 -4.77 4.71 0.60
N ILE A 167 -4.74 5.40 -0.53
CA ILE A 167 -4.53 6.85 -0.61
C ILE A 167 -5.63 7.64 0.11
N CYS A 168 -6.87 7.13 0.16
CA CYS A 168 -7.98 7.80 0.82
C CYS A 168 -7.66 8.08 2.29
N ASP A 169 -6.99 7.16 2.98
CA ASP A 169 -6.63 7.29 4.40
C ASP A 169 -5.59 8.39 4.65
N CYS A 170 -4.75 8.67 3.65
CA CYS A 170 -3.85 9.82 3.66
C CYS A 170 -4.62 11.15 3.56
N LEU A 171 -5.69 11.18 2.76
CA LEU A 171 -6.39 12.42 2.40
C LEU A 171 -7.44 12.89 3.42
N VAL A 172 -7.87 12.01 4.34
CA VAL A 172 -8.96 12.33 5.29
C VAL A 172 -8.65 13.50 6.23
N LYS A 173 -7.37 13.81 6.48
CA LYS A 173 -7.00 14.79 7.52
C LYS A 173 -7.35 16.24 7.15
N ASN A 174 -7.27 16.62 5.87
CA ASN A 174 -7.41 18.01 5.42
C ASN A 174 -8.28 18.14 4.15
N ILE A 175 -9.52 17.63 4.22
CA ILE A 175 -10.46 17.68 3.10
C ILE A 175 -10.70 19.14 2.69
N GLY A 176 -10.49 19.46 1.42
CA GLY A 176 -10.69 20.82 0.87
C GLY A 176 -9.41 21.66 0.75
N GLU A 177 -8.25 21.15 1.16
CA GLU A 177 -6.95 21.81 0.98
C GLU A 177 -6.07 21.06 -0.03
N ILE A 178 -5.00 21.73 -0.49
CA ILE A 178 -3.96 21.07 -1.29
C ILE A 178 -3.20 20.10 -0.37
N GLN A 179 -3.11 18.85 -0.76
CA GLN A 179 -2.42 17.82 0.00
C GLN A 179 -1.28 17.20 -0.79
N LYS A 180 -0.17 16.92 -0.10
CA LYS A 180 0.97 16.19 -0.63
C LYS A 180 1.04 14.80 -0.02
N VAL A 181 1.32 13.79 -0.84
CA VAL A 181 1.52 12.40 -0.41
C VAL A 181 2.68 11.80 -1.20
N LEU A 182 3.53 11.02 -0.55
CA LEU A 182 4.57 10.25 -1.23
C LEU A 182 4.04 8.87 -1.61
N LEU A 183 4.20 8.50 -2.87
CA LEU A 183 4.08 7.11 -3.31
C LEU A 183 5.46 6.46 -3.24
N CYS A 184 5.58 5.44 -2.40
CA CYS A 184 6.85 4.84 -2.03
C CYS A 184 6.91 3.37 -2.45
N LYS A 185 8.08 2.94 -2.89
CA LYS A 185 8.44 1.52 -2.96
C LYS A 185 8.94 1.08 -1.59
N VAL A 186 8.30 0.09 -0.99
CA VAL A 186 8.61 -0.36 0.37
C VAL A 186 8.93 -1.86 0.35
N ALA A 187 10.06 -2.24 0.94
CA ALA A 187 10.44 -3.63 1.15
C ALA A 187 10.01 -4.06 2.57
N LEU A 188 9.08 -5.02 2.65
CA LEU A 188 8.46 -5.41 3.92
C LEU A 188 9.15 -6.58 4.63
N GLY A 189 9.87 -7.42 3.88
CA GLY A 189 10.53 -8.60 4.44
C GLY A 189 9.54 -9.55 5.13
N LYS A 190 9.92 -10.08 6.29
CA LYS A 190 9.04 -10.90 7.11
C LYS A 190 8.07 -10.01 7.90
N ILE A 191 6.77 -10.16 7.63
CA ILE A 191 5.70 -9.30 8.15
C ILE A 191 5.07 -9.92 9.40
N ASP A 192 4.96 -9.15 10.49
CA ASP A 192 4.13 -9.49 11.66
C ASP A 192 2.71 -8.97 11.40
N GLU A 193 1.77 -9.88 11.17
CA GLU A 193 0.38 -9.54 10.93
C GLU A 193 -0.37 -9.40 12.26
N ILE A 194 -0.86 -8.19 12.55
CA ILE A 194 -1.53 -7.85 13.79
C ILE A 194 -3.00 -7.57 13.50
N MET A 195 -3.87 -8.36 14.11
CA MET A 195 -5.31 -8.12 14.07
C MET A 195 -5.71 -7.18 15.20
N ILE A 196 -6.40 -6.10 14.86
CA ILE A 196 -6.99 -5.18 15.85
C ILE A 196 -8.43 -5.61 16.08
N ASN A 197 -8.74 -5.98 17.34
CA ASN A 197 -10.10 -6.29 17.75
C ASN A 197 -10.89 -5.02 18.08
N SER A 198 -12.21 -5.17 18.20
CA SER A 198 -13.18 -4.10 18.50
C SER A 198 -12.90 -3.31 19.79
N THR A 199 -12.00 -3.79 20.66
CA THR A 199 -11.58 -3.06 21.88
C THR A 199 -10.31 -2.22 21.70
N ASN A 200 -9.79 -2.11 20.47
CA ASN A 200 -8.51 -1.45 20.15
C ASN A 200 -7.31 -2.00 20.94
N LYS A 201 -7.44 -3.22 21.49
CA LYS A 201 -6.34 -3.89 22.17
C LYS A 201 -5.53 -4.67 21.14
N ILE A 202 -4.25 -4.33 21.04
CA ILE A 202 -3.27 -5.07 20.25
C ILE A 202 -3.20 -6.48 20.86
N SER A 203 -3.67 -7.48 20.11
CA SER A 203 -3.78 -8.85 20.61
C SER A 203 -2.45 -9.61 20.63
N SER A 204 -1.37 -9.05 20.08
CA SER A 204 -0.06 -9.71 20.05
C SER A 204 1.00 -8.95 20.85
N THR A 205 1.76 -9.70 21.64
CA THR A 205 3.10 -9.28 22.04
C THR A 205 3.96 -9.28 20.77
N ARG A 206 4.60 -8.14 20.45
CA ARG A 206 5.49 -8.04 19.29
C ARG A 206 6.50 -9.17 19.32
N LYS A 207 6.41 -10.08 18.34
CA LYS A 207 7.33 -11.19 18.24
C LYS A 207 8.66 -10.66 17.71
N THR A 208 9.77 -11.16 18.24
CA THR A 208 11.09 -10.82 17.69
C THR A 208 11.30 -11.54 16.35
N GLY A 209 12.11 -10.94 15.47
CA GLY A 209 12.44 -11.53 14.16
C GLY A 209 11.41 -11.28 13.06
N PHE A 210 10.82 -10.09 13.04
CA PHE A 210 10.01 -9.55 11.95
C PHE A 210 10.60 -8.22 11.48
N ASP A 211 10.54 -7.96 10.18
CA ASP A 211 11.12 -6.78 9.54
C ASP A 211 10.11 -5.62 9.46
N SER A 212 8.81 -5.95 9.43
CA SER A 212 7.71 -4.99 9.35
C SER A 212 6.46 -5.51 10.07
N VAL A 213 5.51 -4.60 10.28
CA VAL A 213 4.18 -4.92 10.82
C VAL A 213 3.15 -4.59 9.75
N LYS A 214 2.16 -5.47 9.58
CA LYS A 214 0.94 -5.22 8.81
C LYS A 214 -0.27 -5.32 9.71
N ILE A 215 -1.14 -4.34 9.65
CA ILE A 215 -2.33 -4.25 10.48
C ILE A 215 -3.51 -4.76 9.67
N LEU A 216 -4.14 -5.81 10.18
CA LEU A 216 -5.36 -6.36 9.63
C LEU A 216 -6.53 -5.73 10.39
N SER A 217 -7.19 -4.75 9.77
CA SER A 217 -8.39 -4.14 10.32
C SER A 217 -9.59 -5.05 10.08
N THR A 218 -10.36 -5.36 11.13
CA THR A 218 -11.69 -5.96 10.99
C THR A 218 -12.70 -4.85 10.69
N LYS A 219 -13.41 -4.95 9.56
CA LYS A 219 -14.31 -3.89 9.03
C LYS A 219 -15.48 -3.50 9.96
N ASN A 220 -15.63 -4.13 11.12
CA ASN A 220 -16.72 -3.90 12.07
C ASN A 220 -16.48 -2.78 13.09
N SER A 221 -15.37 -2.05 13.03
CA SER A 221 -15.17 -0.91 13.93
C SER A 221 -15.73 0.38 13.30
N ASN A 222 -17.01 0.68 13.56
CA ASN A 222 -17.61 2.02 13.45
C ASN A 222 -16.93 3.06 14.38
N SER A 223 -15.75 2.77 14.92
CA SER A 223 -15.04 3.65 15.84
C SER A 223 -14.24 4.67 15.03
N ALA A 224 -14.52 5.96 15.28
CA ALA A 224 -13.86 7.11 14.68
C ALA A 224 -12.34 7.22 14.96
N ASN A 225 -11.72 6.21 15.58
CA ASN A 225 -10.29 6.11 15.86
C ASN A 225 -9.63 5.01 15.02
N SER A 226 -9.92 4.97 13.72
CA SER A 226 -9.30 4.01 12.81
C SER A 226 -7.78 4.17 12.87
N PHE A 227 -7.07 3.07 13.13
CA PHE A 227 -5.64 2.99 12.91
C PHE A 227 -5.42 3.16 11.40
N LYS A 228 -5.14 4.39 10.97
CA LYS A 228 -5.19 4.73 9.54
C LYS A 228 -4.07 4.06 8.76
N SER A 229 -2.90 3.96 9.37
CA SER A 229 -1.73 3.33 8.75
C SER A 229 -1.77 1.83 8.92
N GLU A 230 -1.62 1.12 7.81
CA GLU A 230 -1.74 -0.33 7.70
C GLU A 230 -0.38 -1.03 7.76
N HIS A 231 0.71 -0.30 7.51
CA HIS A 231 2.06 -0.87 7.43
C HIS A 231 3.05 -0.05 8.24
N VAL A 232 3.95 -0.73 8.94
CA VAL A 232 5.06 -0.10 9.69
C VAL A 232 6.36 -0.79 9.38
N ILE A 233 7.40 -0.01 9.04
CA ILE A 233 8.78 -0.49 8.89
C ILE A 233 9.67 0.19 9.93
N PHE A 234 10.72 -0.52 10.36
CA PHE A 234 11.62 -0.08 11.42
C PHE A 234 13.01 0.34 10.93
N SER A 235 13.20 0.37 9.61
CA SER A 235 14.42 0.86 8.96
C SER A 235 14.03 1.83 7.85
N ALA A 236 14.62 3.03 7.87
CA ALA A 236 14.33 4.08 6.90
C ALA A 236 14.72 3.67 5.47
N HIS A 237 15.81 2.91 5.36
CA HIS A 237 16.32 2.42 4.07
C HIS A 237 15.49 1.30 3.45
N LEU A 238 14.39 0.85 4.10
CA LEU A 238 13.45 -0.09 3.49
C LEU A 238 12.35 0.60 2.68
N ALA A 239 12.38 1.94 2.57
CA ALA A 239 11.48 2.70 1.72
C ALA A 239 12.25 3.63 0.79
N ILE A 240 11.80 3.72 -0.47
CA ILE A 240 12.25 4.71 -1.45
C ILE A 240 11.03 5.50 -1.90
N PRO A 241 11.05 6.84 -1.80
CA PRO A 241 10.01 7.66 -2.41
C PRO A 241 10.19 7.67 -3.94
N LEU A 242 9.12 7.34 -4.67
CA LEU A 242 9.13 7.29 -6.14
C LEU A 242 8.46 8.51 -6.75
N PHE A 243 7.35 8.97 -6.15
CA PHE A 243 6.61 10.14 -6.63
C PHE A 243 6.12 10.99 -5.46
N LEU A 244 6.15 12.29 -5.67
CA LEU A 244 5.41 13.25 -4.87
C LEU A 244 4.09 13.56 -5.58
N LEU A 245 3.00 13.14 -4.97
CA LEU A 245 1.64 13.36 -5.46
C LEU A 245 1.08 14.62 -4.80
N THR A 246 0.56 15.54 -5.61
CA THR A 246 -0.17 16.72 -5.16
C THR A 246 -1.64 16.57 -5.53
N PHE A 247 -2.51 16.58 -4.53
CA PHE A 247 -3.95 16.53 -4.66
C PHE A 247 -4.51 17.93 -4.45
N GLN A 248 -5.25 18.45 -5.43
CA GLN A 248 -5.92 19.73 -5.36
C GLN A 248 -7.43 19.50 -5.52
N PRO A 249 -8.30 20.09 -4.68
CA PRO A 249 -9.74 20.00 -4.86
C PRO A 249 -10.16 20.43 -6.27
N ALA A 250 -11.05 19.64 -6.89
CA ALA A 250 -11.68 20.02 -8.14
C ALA A 250 -12.73 21.10 -7.87
N ASN A 251 -12.40 22.36 -8.20
CA ASN A 251 -13.37 23.45 -8.27
C ASN A 251 -14.43 23.20 -9.35
#